data_AF-A0A969S2P4-F1
#
_entry.id   AF-A0A969S2P4-F1
#
_cell.length_a   1.000
_cell.length_b   1.000
_cell.length_c   1.000
_cell.angle_alpha   90.00
_cell.angle_beta   90.00
_cell.angle_gamma   90.00
#
_symmetry.space_group_name_H-M   'P 1'
#
loop_
_entity.id
_entity.type
_entity.pdbx_description
1 polymer ?
#
loop_
_entity_poly.entity_id
_entity_poly.type
_entity_poly.pdbx_seq_one_letter_code
_entity_poly.pdbx_strand_id
1 'polypeptide(L)'
;MFGTNFTVENPIQQAYTTQISNFFADEAQADATERLLLQHSWPLEPFAMPNLQEPSNRVGMPQAVLDAHDYYATHVMAQDWGTVHAATLLVGEQITLAVYVETDGGDGWLEVYDLEGTLLGAARTDLGEVNWGEAADIRQQVLSGGFPEVAPGEEVLDKEASLRDDRILG
;
A
#
# COMPACT_ATOMS: atom_id res chain seq x y z
N MET A 1 -27.68 20.90 7.52
CA MET A 1 -27.01 20.96 6.19
C MET A 1 -25.65 20.33 6.37
N PHE A 2 -25.51 19.06 6.04
CA PHE A 2 -24.20 18.41 5.95
C PHE A 2 -23.72 18.61 4.53
N GLY A 3 -22.70 19.47 4.37
CA GLY A 3 -22.02 19.61 3.09
C GLY A 3 -21.12 18.40 2.91
N THR A 4 -21.50 17.49 2.02
CA THR A 4 -20.59 16.46 1.50
C THR A 4 -19.54 17.19 0.66
N ASN A 5 -18.39 17.47 1.25
CA ASN A 5 -17.19 17.80 0.51
C ASN A 5 -16.80 16.54 -0.26
N PHE A 6 -17.22 16.45 -1.53
CA PHE A 6 -16.58 15.56 -2.48
C PHE A 6 -15.16 16.10 -2.68
N THR A 7 -14.22 15.64 -1.86
CA THR A 7 -12.81 15.78 -2.17
C THR A 7 -12.62 15.11 -3.52
N VAL A 8 -12.30 15.89 -4.56
CA VAL A 8 -11.94 15.32 -5.86
C VAL A 8 -10.70 14.48 -5.58
N GLU A 9 -10.87 13.17 -5.54
CA GLU A 9 -9.78 12.24 -5.27
C GLU A 9 -8.67 12.52 -6.27
N ASN A 10 -7.44 12.67 -5.76
CA ASN A 10 -6.26 12.83 -6.59
C ASN A 10 -6.22 11.64 -7.58
N PRO A 11 -6.12 11.86 -8.90
CA PRO A 11 -6.15 10.79 -9.89
C PRO A 11 -5.08 9.71 -9.64
N ILE A 12 -3.98 10.07 -8.99
CA ILE A 12 -2.95 9.13 -8.57
C ILE A 12 -3.48 8.22 -7.46
N GLN A 13 -4.11 8.79 -6.44
CA GLN A 13 -4.72 8.01 -5.36
C GLN A 13 -5.78 7.05 -5.90
N GLN A 14 -6.65 7.51 -6.79
CA GLN A 14 -7.66 6.68 -7.44
C GLN A 14 -7.04 5.51 -8.23
N ALA A 15 -5.96 5.77 -8.97
CA ALA A 15 -5.28 4.74 -9.75
C ALA A 15 -4.63 3.66 -8.85
N TYR A 16 -4.00 4.08 -7.74
CA TYR A 16 -3.42 3.14 -6.77
C TYR A 16 -4.51 2.35 -6.03
N THR A 17 -5.58 3.00 -5.59
CA THR A 17 -6.74 2.33 -4.98
C THR A 17 -7.29 1.25 -5.92
N THR A 18 -7.51 1.60 -7.20
CA THR A 18 -8.02 0.63 -8.19
C THR A 18 -7.06 -0.54 -8.40
N GLN A 19 -5.74 -0.29 -8.50
CA GLN A 19 -4.75 -1.35 -8.68
C GLN A 19 -4.70 -2.30 -7.48
N ILE A 20 -4.69 -1.76 -6.26
CA ILE A 20 -4.66 -2.55 -5.02
C ILE A 20 -5.95 -3.36 -4.88
N SER A 21 -7.12 -2.74 -5.04
CA SER A 21 -8.38 -3.48 -4.93
C SER A 21 -8.49 -4.59 -5.98
N ASN A 22 -7.98 -4.39 -7.20
CA ASN A 22 -7.94 -5.44 -8.23
C ASN A 22 -6.98 -6.58 -7.88
N PHE A 23 -5.82 -6.27 -7.29
CA PHE A 23 -4.85 -7.28 -6.85
C PHE A 23 -5.49 -8.26 -5.86
N PHE A 24 -6.15 -7.75 -4.82
CA PHE A 24 -6.83 -8.57 -3.82
C PHE A 24 -8.09 -9.28 -4.37
N ALA A 25 -8.80 -8.67 -5.32
CA ALA A 25 -9.95 -9.31 -5.97
C ALA A 25 -9.53 -10.53 -6.82
N ASP A 26 -8.39 -10.46 -7.50
CA ASP A 26 -7.82 -11.56 -8.28
C ASP A 26 -7.25 -12.67 -7.37
N GLU A 27 -6.62 -12.31 -6.25
CA GLU A 27 -6.12 -13.27 -5.26
C GLU A 27 -7.24 -14.12 -4.64
N ALA A 28 -8.41 -13.52 -4.37
CA ALA A 28 -9.60 -14.25 -3.92
C ALA A 28 -10.14 -15.27 -4.95
N GLN A 29 -9.71 -15.20 -6.21
CA GLN A 29 -10.13 -16.11 -7.29
C GLN A 29 -9.05 -17.11 -7.71
N ALA A 30 -7.80 -16.98 -7.26
CA ALA A 30 -6.69 -17.79 -7.74
C ALA A 30 -6.00 -18.57 -6.61
N ASP A 31 -6.25 -19.88 -6.56
CA ASP A 31 -5.38 -20.82 -5.85
C ASP A 31 -4.00 -20.82 -6.54
N ALA A 32 -2.97 -20.46 -5.77
CA ALA A 32 -1.55 -20.28 -6.11
C ALA A 32 -1.06 -20.88 -7.45
N THR A 33 -0.94 -20.09 -8.52
CA THR A 33 -0.04 -20.43 -9.66
C THR A 33 0.28 -19.19 -10.52
N GLU A 34 1.57 -18.84 -10.67
CA GLU A 34 2.17 -18.08 -11.81
C GLU A 34 2.23 -16.54 -11.91
N ARG A 35 1.61 -15.68 -11.08
CA ARG A 35 1.40 -14.26 -11.48
C ARG A 35 2.28 -13.13 -10.90
N LEU A 36 3.45 -13.41 -10.33
CA LEU A 36 4.45 -12.38 -9.99
C LEU A 36 5.71 -12.49 -10.89
N LEU A 37 5.48 -12.38 -12.19
CA LEU A 37 6.45 -12.26 -13.29
C LEU A 37 7.32 -10.98 -13.25
N LEU A 38 7.77 -10.51 -12.08
CA LEU A 38 8.55 -9.26 -11.96
C LEU A 38 9.91 -9.46 -11.27
N GLN A 39 10.62 -10.53 -11.66
CA GLN A 39 11.96 -10.84 -11.17
C GLN A 39 13.10 -10.59 -12.17
N HIS A 40 12.88 -9.98 -13.35
CA HIS A 40 13.94 -9.94 -14.38
C HIS A 40 14.22 -8.53 -14.97
N SER A 41 15.35 -7.97 -14.49
CA SER A 41 16.38 -7.17 -15.19
C SER A 41 16.04 -5.83 -15.89
N TRP A 42 16.64 -4.77 -15.32
CA TRP A 42 16.89 -3.39 -15.78
C TRP A 42 17.45 -3.25 -17.22
N PRO A 43 17.23 -2.14 -17.98
CA PRO A 43 16.85 -0.77 -17.55
C PRO A 43 15.50 -0.22 -18.03
N LEU A 44 14.83 0.50 -17.11
CA LEU A 44 13.78 1.51 -17.37
C LEU A 44 12.55 1.05 -18.18
N GLU A 45 11.99 -0.11 -17.83
CA GLU A 45 10.58 -0.40 -18.10
C GLU A 45 9.75 0.17 -16.93
N PRO A 46 8.63 0.89 -17.16
CA PRO A 46 7.64 1.08 -16.10
C PRO A 46 7.35 -0.31 -15.50
N PHE A 47 7.19 -0.42 -14.17
CA PHE A 47 7.11 -1.67 -13.40
C PHE A 47 8.45 -2.27 -12.90
N ALA A 48 9.51 -1.48 -12.77
CA ALA A 48 10.71 -1.92 -12.05
C ALA A 48 10.46 -2.00 -10.53
N MET A 49 10.84 -3.12 -9.90
CA MET A 49 10.88 -3.27 -8.44
C MET A 49 12.33 -3.42 -7.93
N PRO A 50 13.08 -2.31 -7.78
CA PRO A 50 14.45 -2.39 -7.32
C PRO A 50 14.52 -2.92 -5.88
N ASN A 51 15.40 -3.90 -5.63
CA ASN A 51 15.74 -4.29 -4.26
C ASN A 51 16.59 -3.18 -3.62
N LEU A 52 16.00 -2.32 -2.79
CA LEU A 52 16.70 -1.21 -2.13
C LEU A 52 17.57 -1.62 -0.93
N GLN A 53 17.62 -2.92 -0.60
CA GLN A 53 18.66 -3.46 0.28
C GLN A 53 20.02 -3.53 -0.42
N GLU A 54 20.03 -3.59 -1.76
CA GLU A 54 21.25 -3.56 -2.56
C GLU A 54 21.73 -2.10 -2.74
N PRO A 55 22.94 -1.73 -2.26
CA PRO A 55 23.41 -0.35 -2.32
C PRO A 55 23.44 0.25 -3.73
N SER A 56 23.68 -0.56 -4.76
CA SER A 56 23.69 -0.09 -6.15
C SER A 56 22.34 0.42 -6.63
N ASN A 57 21.24 -0.16 -6.12
CA ASN A 57 19.88 0.22 -6.50
C ASN A 57 19.41 1.49 -5.79
N ARG A 58 20.14 1.95 -4.78
CA ARG A 58 19.87 3.19 -4.04
C ARG A 58 20.45 4.42 -4.74
N VAL A 59 21.37 4.23 -5.69
CA VAL A 59 22.02 5.33 -6.42
C VAL A 59 21.00 6.02 -7.33
N GLY A 60 20.78 7.32 -7.11
CA GLY A 60 19.84 8.12 -7.90
C GLY A 60 18.39 8.05 -7.41
N MET A 61 18.10 7.24 -6.39
CA MET A 61 16.78 7.24 -5.75
C MET A 61 16.60 8.52 -4.91
N PRO A 62 15.44 9.20 -4.95
CA PRO A 62 15.19 10.34 -4.08
C PRO A 62 15.29 9.98 -2.61
N GLN A 63 15.85 10.88 -1.81
CA GLN A 63 16.08 10.61 -0.38
C GLN A 63 14.79 10.29 0.37
N ALA A 64 13.68 10.94 0.04
CA ALA A 64 12.38 10.68 0.69
C ALA A 64 11.90 9.23 0.50
N VAL A 65 12.14 8.65 -0.69
CA VAL A 65 11.82 7.25 -0.99
C VAL A 65 12.72 6.31 -0.19
N LEU A 66 14.02 6.63 -0.08
CA LEU A 66 14.96 5.87 0.75
C LEU A 66 14.59 5.93 2.23
N ASP A 67 14.21 7.10 2.73
CA ASP A 67 13.79 7.31 4.12
C ASP A 67 12.51 6.52 4.44
N ALA A 68 11.54 6.50 3.52
CA ALA A 68 10.33 5.69 3.67
C ALA A 68 10.66 4.20 3.68
N HIS A 69 11.47 3.73 2.72
CA HIS A 69 11.88 2.34 2.65
C HIS A 69 12.62 1.89 3.91
N ASP A 70 13.61 2.67 4.36
CA ASP A 70 14.40 2.34 5.56
C ASP A 70 13.54 2.39 6.83
N TYR A 71 12.55 3.29 6.89
CA TYR A 71 11.57 3.33 7.97
C TYR A 71 10.80 2.01 8.07
N TYR A 72 10.15 1.56 6.98
CA TYR A 72 9.39 0.31 7.02
C TYR A 72 10.30 -0.91 7.16
N ALA A 73 11.49 -0.91 6.55
CA ALA A 73 12.43 -2.02 6.72
C ALA A 73 12.82 -2.20 8.19
N THR A 74 13.01 -1.10 8.93
CA THR A 74 13.33 -1.12 10.36
C THR A 74 12.17 -1.61 11.22
N HIS A 75 10.92 -1.22 10.90
CA HIS A 75 9.78 -1.49 11.77
C HIS A 75 8.96 -2.71 11.37
N VAL A 76 9.07 -3.18 10.13
CA VAL A 76 8.33 -4.33 9.59
C VAL A 76 9.28 -5.49 9.31
N MET A 77 10.26 -5.33 8.42
CA MET A 77 11.13 -6.44 8.02
C MET A 77 12.03 -6.92 9.16
N ALA A 78 12.65 -5.99 9.91
CA ALA A 78 13.50 -6.36 11.04
C ALA A 78 12.74 -7.02 12.20
N GLN A 79 11.41 -6.87 12.23
CA GLN A 79 10.52 -7.51 13.19
C GLN A 79 9.87 -8.79 12.64
N ASP A 80 10.17 -9.18 11.40
CA ASP A 80 9.61 -10.36 10.73
C ASP A 80 8.08 -10.31 10.61
N TRP A 81 7.54 -9.14 10.27
CA TRP A 81 6.09 -8.91 10.11
C TRP A 81 5.63 -8.84 8.65
N GLY A 82 6.57 -8.84 7.72
CA GLY A 82 6.29 -8.68 6.30
C GLY A 82 7.48 -8.22 5.48
N THR A 83 7.20 -7.85 4.24
CA THR A 83 8.19 -7.42 3.26
C THR A 83 7.94 -5.97 2.83
N VAL A 84 9.02 -5.25 2.58
CA VAL A 84 8.98 -3.87 2.06
C VAL A 84 9.55 -3.90 0.66
N HIS A 85 8.85 -3.22 -0.25
CA HIS A 85 9.18 -3.15 -1.65
C HIS A 85 9.25 -1.70 -2.09
N ALA A 86 10.08 -1.43 -3.09
CA ALA A 86 10.02 -0.21 -3.86
C ALA A 86 9.62 -0.55 -5.29
N ALA A 87 8.86 0.33 -5.92
CA ALA A 87 8.37 0.15 -7.28
C ALA A 87 8.37 1.47 -8.05
N THR A 88 8.52 1.39 -9.37
CA THR A 88 8.31 2.52 -10.29
C THR A 88 7.08 2.23 -11.14
N LEU A 89 6.04 3.06 -11.08
CA LEU A 89 4.77 2.84 -11.76
C LEU A 89 4.40 4.01 -12.67
N LEU A 90 3.88 3.71 -13.85
CA LEU A 90 3.27 4.70 -14.73
C LEU A 90 1.78 4.83 -14.38
N VAL A 91 1.38 5.99 -13.87
CA VAL A 91 0.00 6.32 -13.52
C VAL A 91 -0.50 7.41 -14.45
N GLY A 92 -1.38 7.03 -15.39
CA GLY A 92 -1.74 7.89 -16.51
C GLY A 92 -0.52 8.16 -17.38
N GLU A 93 -0.10 9.43 -17.44
CA GLU A 93 1.11 9.86 -18.18
C GLU A 93 2.29 10.19 -17.24
N GLN A 94 2.13 9.98 -15.93
CA GLN A 94 3.12 10.34 -14.92
C GLN A 94 3.82 9.09 -14.35
N ILE A 95 5.15 9.09 -14.36
CA ILE A 95 5.94 8.08 -13.65
C ILE A 95 5.98 8.46 -12.16
N THR A 96 5.71 7.49 -11.31
CA THR A 96 5.71 7.61 -9.85
C THR A 96 6.63 6.56 -9.24
N LEU A 97 7.13 6.86 -8.05
CA LEU A 97 7.88 5.94 -7.22
C LEU A 97 6.99 5.55 -6.03
N ALA A 98 6.94 4.27 -5.69
CA ALA A 98 6.15 3.78 -4.57
C ALA A 98 7.04 3.00 -3.60
N VAL A 99 6.80 3.16 -2.31
CA VAL A 99 7.23 2.23 -1.27
C VAL A 99 5.97 1.55 -0.77
N TYR A 100 5.90 0.23 -0.88
CA TYR A 100 4.76 -0.54 -0.39
C TYR A 100 5.21 -1.64 0.56
N VAL A 101 4.35 -1.96 1.52
CA VAL A 101 4.56 -2.97 2.53
C VAL A 101 3.46 -4.01 2.42
N GLU A 102 3.85 -5.27 2.42
CA GLU A 102 2.96 -6.41 2.49
C GLU A 102 3.23 -7.14 3.80
N THR A 103 2.24 -7.21 4.68
CA THR A 103 2.34 -7.99 5.91
C THR A 103 1.79 -9.39 5.71
N ASP A 104 2.24 -10.32 6.56
CA ASP A 104 1.73 -11.69 6.57
C ASP A 104 0.23 -11.78 6.95
N GLY A 105 -0.34 -10.69 7.48
CA GLY A 105 -1.74 -10.60 7.89
C GLY A 105 -2.70 -10.03 6.83
N GLY A 106 -2.21 -9.65 5.64
CA GLY A 106 -3.02 -9.03 4.59
C GLY A 106 -3.20 -7.51 4.72
N ASP A 107 -2.66 -6.92 5.79
CA ASP A 107 -2.49 -5.48 5.95
C ASP A 107 -1.24 -4.99 5.19
N GLY A 108 -1.18 -3.69 4.91
CA GLY A 108 -0.02 -3.08 4.28
C GLY A 108 0.01 -1.56 4.39
N TRP A 109 1.08 -0.97 3.87
CA TRP A 109 1.27 0.47 3.83
C TRP A 109 1.80 0.87 2.46
N LEU A 110 1.46 2.07 2.02
CA LEU A 110 1.84 2.62 0.73
C LEU A 110 2.26 4.07 0.91
N GLU A 111 3.38 4.45 0.31
CA GLU A 111 3.76 5.85 0.10
C GLU A 111 4.15 6.05 -1.36
N VAL A 112 3.58 7.07 -2.00
CA VAL A 112 3.75 7.36 -3.43
C VAL A 112 4.43 8.72 -3.59
N TYR A 113 5.38 8.79 -4.50
CA TYR A 113 6.25 9.93 -4.75
C TYR A 113 6.32 10.24 -6.25
N ASP A 114 6.62 11.48 -6.60
CA ASP A 114 7.09 11.82 -7.95
C ASP A 114 8.57 11.44 -8.14
N LEU A 115 9.14 11.73 -9.31
CA LEU A 115 10.54 11.42 -9.62
C LEU A 115 11.53 12.30 -8.85
N GLU A 116 11.08 13.46 -8.39
CA GLU A 116 11.84 14.39 -7.57
C GLU A 116 11.83 14.02 -6.07
N GLY A 117 10.96 13.08 -5.66
CA GLY A 117 10.80 12.63 -4.29
C GLY A 117 9.78 13.44 -3.48
N THR A 118 8.92 14.22 -4.14
CA THR A 118 7.77 14.87 -3.49
C THR A 118 6.72 13.81 -3.19
N LEU A 119 6.25 13.77 -1.95
CA LEU A 119 5.16 12.88 -1.55
C LEU A 119 3.85 13.29 -2.25
N LEU A 120 3.25 12.33 -2.97
CA LEU A 120 1.97 12.47 -3.66
C LEU A 120 0.81 11.88 -2.85
N GLY A 121 1.09 10.94 -1.94
CA GLY A 121 0.12 10.39 -1.01
C GLY A 121 0.69 9.24 -0.18
N ALA A 122 0.03 8.96 0.95
CA ALA A 122 0.32 7.81 1.79
C ALA A 122 -1.00 7.11 2.18
N ALA A 123 -0.98 5.79 2.31
CA ALA A 123 -2.14 5.01 2.68
C ALA A 123 -1.79 3.79 3.53
N ARG A 124 -2.76 3.31 4.29
CA ARG A 124 -2.81 1.93 4.79
C ARG A 124 -3.68 1.10 3.86
N THR A 125 -3.29 -0.14 3.64
CA THR A 125 -4.09 -1.13 2.91
C THR A 125 -4.54 -2.22 3.87
N ASP A 126 -5.77 -2.69 3.75
CA ASP A 126 -6.33 -3.82 4.51
C ASP A 126 -7.25 -4.63 3.60
N LEU A 127 -6.85 -5.85 3.24
CA LEU A 127 -7.67 -6.78 2.44
C LEU A 127 -8.32 -6.15 1.19
N GLY A 128 -7.60 -5.25 0.52
CA GLY A 128 -8.05 -4.55 -0.69
C GLY A 128 -8.73 -3.20 -0.46
N GLU A 129 -8.97 -2.80 0.77
CA GLU A 129 -9.37 -1.44 1.15
C GLU A 129 -8.13 -0.54 1.26
N VAL A 130 -8.26 0.72 0.83
CA VAL A 130 -7.15 1.68 0.82
C VAL A 130 -7.58 2.94 1.54
N ASN A 131 -6.92 3.21 2.67
CA ASN A 131 -7.20 4.34 3.55
C ASN A 131 -6.08 5.38 3.43
N TRP A 132 -6.30 6.40 2.61
CA TRP A 132 -5.36 7.50 2.39
C TRP A 132 -5.30 8.44 3.61
N GLY A 133 -4.11 8.97 3.90
CA GLY A 133 -3.91 9.91 5.01
C GLY A 133 -2.57 10.62 4.95
N GLU A 134 -2.27 11.38 6.00
CA GLU A 134 -0.97 12.04 6.18
C GLU A 134 0.11 10.98 6.44
N ALA A 135 1.26 11.08 5.76
CA ALA A 135 2.33 10.07 5.87
C ALA A 135 2.81 9.86 7.32
N ALA A 136 2.82 10.91 8.14
CA ALA A 136 3.18 10.79 9.55
C ALA A 136 2.19 9.90 10.32
N ASP A 137 0.89 10.05 10.08
CA ASP A 137 -0.15 9.28 10.73
C ASP A 137 -0.16 7.83 10.21
N ILE A 138 0.03 7.64 8.90
CA ILE A 138 0.16 6.31 8.28
C ILE A 138 1.36 5.55 8.85
N ARG A 139 2.52 6.19 8.98
CA ARG A 139 3.71 5.60 9.60
C ARG A 139 3.47 5.24 11.06
N GLN A 140 2.82 6.10 11.85
CA GLN A 140 2.50 5.81 13.25
C GLN A 140 1.66 4.53 13.43
N GLN A 141 0.82 4.18 12.45
CA GLN A 141 0.01 2.95 12.50
C GLN A 141 0.86 1.67 12.48
N VAL A 142 2.05 1.69 11.87
CA VAL A 142 3.01 0.58 11.92
C VAL A 142 3.41 0.28 13.37
N LEU A 143 3.53 1.32 14.20
CA LEU A 143 4.00 1.20 15.59
C LEU A 143 2.87 0.81 16.55
N SER A 144 1.66 1.33 16.31
CA SER A 144 0.52 1.10 17.19
C SER A 144 -0.25 -0.18 16.86
N GLY A 145 -0.19 -0.65 15.61
CA GLY A 145 -1.05 -1.69 15.06
C GLY A 145 -2.54 -1.29 14.96
N GLY A 146 -2.90 -0.11 15.45
CA GLY A 146 -4.28 0.37 15.47
C GLY A 146 -4.69 0.97 14.13
N PHE A 147 -5.88 0.62 13.66
CA PHE A 147 -6.56 1.44 12.65
C PHE A 147 -6.90 2.80 13.26
N PRO A 148 -6.86 3.90 12.48
CA PRO A 148 -7.43 5.14 12.95
C PRO A 148 -8.90 4.88 13.32
N GLU A 149 -9.30 5.37 14.49
CA GLU A 149 -10.69 5.29 14.91
C GLU A 149 -11.52 5.99 13.83
N VAL A 150 -12.32 5.22 13.10
CA VAL A 150 -13.19 5.73 12.05
C VAL A 150 -14.01 6.85 12.68
N ALA A 151 -13.98 8.04 12.09
CA ALA A 151 -14.63 9.20 12.70
C ALA A 151 -16.07 8.82 13.05
N PRO A 152 -16.56 9.08 14.28
CA PRO A 152 -17.87 8.63 14.70
C PRO A 152 -18.94 9.20 13.76
N GLY A 153 -19.49 8.34 12.89
CA GLY A 153 -20.43 8.73 11.84
C GLY A 153 -20.29 7.95 10.52
N GLU A 154 -19.14 7.32 10.27
CA GLU A 154 -19.02 6.31 9.21
C GLU A 154 -19.23 4.93 9.83
N GLU A 155 -20.45 4.42 9.67
CA GLU A 155 -20.80 3.05 10.05
C GLU A 155 -20.03 2.10 9.13
N VAL A 156 -18.89 1.59 9.60
CA VAL A 156 -18.25 0.45 8.96
C VAL A 156 -19.23 -0.70 9.05
N LEU A 157 -19.73 -1.14 7.90
CA LEU A 157 -20.48 -2.38 7.82
C LEU A 157 -19.58 -3.49 8.33
N ASP A 158 -19.79 -3.92 9.58
CA ASP A 158 -19.17 -5.08 10.22
C ASP A 158 -19.39 -6.33 9.34
N LYS A 159 -18.55 -6.55 8.33
CA LYS A 159 -18.56 -7.77 7.51
C LYS A 159 -18.07 -8.98 8.30
N GLU A 160 -17.26 -8.76 9.34
CA GLU A 160 -16.75 -9.79 10.23
C GLU A 160 -17.83 -10.43 11.13
N ALA A 161 -18.96 -9.75 11.38
CA ALA A 161 -20.06 -10.31 12.18
C ALA A 161 -20.93 -11.32 11.39
N SER A 162 -20.87 -11.32 10.05
CA SER A 162 -21.73 -12.18 9.22
C SER A 162 -21.18 -13.61 9.00
N LEU A 163 -19.90 -13.87 9.28
CA LEU A 163 -19.28 -15.19 9.02
C LEU A 163 -19.28 -16.13 10.23
N ARG A 164 -19.74 -15.68 11.41
CA ARG A 164 -19.76 -16.49 12.64
C ARG A 164 -21.11 -17.12 12.99
N ASP A 165 -22.20 -16.79 12.29
CA ASP A 165 -23.55 -17.21 12.69
C ASP A 165 -24.15 -18.42 11.93
N ASP A 166 -23.38 -19.05 11.03
CA ASP A 166 -23.85 -20.24 10.27
C ASP A 166 -23.34 -21.59 10.81
N ARG A 167 -22.76 -21.64 12.02
CA ARG A 167 -22.20 -22.88 12.61
C ARG A 167 -22.87 -23.39 13.90
N ILE A 168 -24.11 -22.99 14.17
CA ILE A 168 -24.92 -23.66 15.20
C ILE A 168 -26.34 -23.90 14.67
N LEU A 169 -26.53 -24.89 13.80
CA LEU A 169 -27.75 -25.72 13.72
C LEU A 169 -27.46 -26.94 12.83
N GLY A 170 -26.96 -28.01 13.45
CA GLY A 170 -26.80 -29.34 12.87
C GLY A 170 -26.60 -30.38 13.96
#